data_AF-S7KKS7-F1
#
_entry.id   AF-S7KKS7-F1
#
_cell.length_a   1.000
_cell.length_b   1.000
_cell.length_c   1.000
_cell.angle_alpha   90.00
_cell.angle_beta   90.00
_cell.angle_gamma   90.00
#
_symmetry.space_group_name_H-M   'P 1'
#
loop_
_entity.id
_entity.type
_entity.pdbx_description
1 polymer ?
#
loop_
_entity_poly.entity_id
_entity_poly.type
_entity_poly.pdbx_seq_one_letter_code
_entity_poly.pdbx_strand_id
1 'polypeptide(L)'
;MFRRTGKNHFDEVQTLYNEDSTSQTSYTYPRADLLDPTQAIFEHTKSVEARPLSSSVAASATEWSSAEDTLPDFNEEPETTLGEGVTFKGELAFERLLRIDGTFEGILISNGKIIVGPKGSVKADIQMHEAIIEGVVEGNITVDGRVELRGEAVIKGDIQASELCVDAGVKLLGYVAISGITQDQG
;
A
#
# COMPACT_ATOMS: atom_id res chain seq x y z
N MET A 1 43.94 -38.62 7.21
CA MET A 1 44.70 -37.49 6.61
C MET A 1 44.65 -37.63 5.10
N PHE A 2 44.28 -36.59 4.36
CA PHE A 2 44.57 -36.48 2.92
C PHE A 2 44.87 -35.01 2.60
N ARG A 3 46.11 -34.72 2.20
CA ARG A 3 46.51 -33.39 1.71
C ARG A 3 46.31 -33.37 0.19
N ARG A 4 45.57 -32.40 -0.33
CA ARG A 4 45.69 -32.01 -1.75
C ARG A 4 46.52 -30.73 -1.82
N THR A 5 47.69 -30.84 -2.44
CA THR A 5 48.54 -29.71 -2.80
C THR A 5 47.79 -28.84 -3.81
N GLY A 6 47.82 -27.52 -3.63
CA GLY A 6 46.99 -26.61 -4.41
C GLY A 6 47.60 -26.12 -5.73
N LYS A 7 46.75 -25.52 -6.54
CA LYS A 7 47.09 -24.37 -7.38
C LYS A 7 45.82 -23.53 -7.54
N ASN A 8 45.89 -22.23 -7.24
CA ASN A 8 44.76 -21.33 -7.43
C ASN A 8 44.63 -21.04 -8.94
N HIS A 9 43.44 -21.21 -9.50
CA HIS A 9 43.15 -20.92 -10.91
C HIS A 9 42.56 -19.51 -11.06
N PHE A 10 43.20 -18.53 -10.43
CA PHE A 10 42.70 -17.15 -10.33
C PHE A 10 43.82 -16.15 -10.57
N ASP A 11 44.44 -16.23 -11.76
CA ASP A 11 45.55 -15.36 -12.15
C ASP A 11 45.70 -15.23 -13.68
N GLU A 12 44.59 -15.00 -14.40
CA GLU A 12 44.63 -14.53 -15.80
C GLU A 12 43.37 -13.75 -16.23
N VAL A 13 43.10 -12.63 -15.56
CA VAL A 13 42.31 -11.48 -16.09
C VAL A 13 42.66 -10.22 -15.32
N GLN A 14 43.79 -9.60 -15.67
CA GLN A 14 44.08 -8.19 -15.38
C GLN A 14 44.30 -7.42 -16.69
N THR A 15 44.35 -6.09 -16.59
CA THR A 15 44.74 -5.15 -17.66
C THR A 15 43.93 -5.22 -18.97
N LEU A 16 42.64 -4.90 -18.87
CA LEU A 16 41.98 -4.04 -19.87
C LEU A 16 41.42 -2.76 -19.22
N TYR A 17 42.20 -2.19 -18.30
CA TYR A 17 42.13 -0.75 -18.02
C TYR A 17 42.92 -0.03 -19.11
N ASN A 18 42.21 0.55 -20.09
CA ASN A 18 42.70 1.70 -20.82
C ASN A 18 41.81 2.88 -20.42
N GLU A 19 42.43 3.93 -19.90
CA GLU A 19 41.73 5.16 -19.55
C GLU A 19 41.39 5.93 -20.83
N ASP A 20 40.12 6.33 -20.96
CA ASP A 20 39.75 7.43 -21.85
C ASP A 20 39.04 8.52 -21.03
N SER A 21 39.16 9.76 -21.46
CA SER A 21 39.24 10.90 -20.55
C SER A 21 37.93 11.63 -20.27
N THR A 22 37.97 12.49 -19.24
CA THR A 22 37.07 13.62 -18.99
C THR A 22 35.58 13.34 -18.74
N SER A 23 35.21 13.27 -17.45
CA SER A 23 34.29 14.28 -16.87
C SER A 23 34.27 14.22 -15.33
N GLN A 24 34.96 15.18 -14.68
CA GLN A 24 34.75 15.45 -13.26
C GLN A 24 33.67 16.53 -13.09
N THR A 25 32.61 16.24 -12.35
CA THR A 25 31.66 17.25 -11.86
C THR A 25 31.47 17.09 -10.36
N SER A 26 32.27 17.82 -9.57
CA SER A 26 32.23 17.77 -8.10
C SER A 26 31.08 18.59 -7.53
N TYR A 27 30.20 17.95 -6.75
CA TYR A 27 29.15 18.62 -5.98
C TYR A 27 29.74 19.75 -5.13
N THR A 28 29.31 20.98 -5.41
CA THR A 28 29.77 22.20 -4.74
C THR A 28 28.57 22.99 -4.29
N TYR A 29 28.43 23.23 -2.98
CA TYR A 29 27.31 23.96 -2.41
C TYR A 29 27.38 25.46 -2.79
N PRO A 30 26.27 26.08 -3.22
CA PRO A 30 26.19 27.53 -3.32
C PRO A 30 26.26 28.13 -1.90
N ARG A 31 27.35 28.85 -1.63
CA ARG A 31 27.63 29.50 -0.35
C ARG A 31 26.75 30.73 -0.19
N ALA A 32 26.00 30.81 0.91
CA ALA A 32 25.29 32.02 1.30
C ALA A 32 26.27 33.01 1.93
N ASP A 33 26.45 34.17 1.31
CA ASP A 33 27.09 35.35 1.90
C ASP A 33 26.08 36.52 1.96
N LEU A 34 26.34 37.44 2.86
CA LEU A 34 25.40 38.44 3.38
C LEU A 34 25.98 39.86 3.27
N LEU A 35 25.10 40.87 3.13
CA LEU A 35 25.32 42.30 3.46
C LEU A 35 26.30 43.10 2.55
N ASP A 36 26.17 44.42 2.32
CA ASP A 36 24.95 45.27 2.35
C ASP A 36 25.03 46.47 1.34
N PRO A 37 25.19 47.77 1.68
CA PRO A 37 24.29 48.83 1.18
C PRO A 37 24.89 49.74 0.10
N THR A 38 24.04 50.51 -0.60
CA THR A 38 24.13 52.00 -0.66
C THR A 38 22.91 52.67 -1.33
N GLN A 39 22.46 53.75 -0.70
CA GLN A 39 21.39 54.71 -1.05
C GLN A 39 21.65 55.48 -2.37
N ALA A 40 20.68 56.08 -3.07
CA ALA A 40 19.21 55.86 -3.13
C ALA A 40 18.70 56.16 -4.57
N ILE A 41 18.12 57.30 -5.01
CA ILE A 41 17.60 58.55 -4.41
C ILE A 41 16.48 59.08 -5.34
N PHE A 42 15.30 59.49 -4.84
CA PHE A 42 14.57 60.71 -5.26
C PHE A 42 13.30 60.93 -4.41
N GLU A 43 13.02 62.18 -4.09
CA GLU A 43 11.99 62.64 -3.15
C GLU A 43 10.79 63.25 -3.91
N HIS A 44 9.57 63.13 -3.36
CA HIS A 44 8.54 64.18 -3.53
C HIS A 44 7.44 64.04 -2.48
N THR A 45 7.15 65.13 -1.76
CA THR A 45 6.18 65.18 -0.68
C THR A 45 4.83 65.75 -1.14
N LYS A 46 3.72 65.11 -0.73
CA LYS A 46 2.58 65.87 -0.18
C LYS A 46 1.66 65.02 0.70
N SER A 47 1.14 65.64 1.74
CA SER A 47 0.23 65.06 2.73
C SER A 47 -1.25 65.21 2.31
N VAL A 48 -2.16 64.62 3.12
CA VAL A 48 -3.40 65.23 3.69
C VAL A 48 -4.57 64.22 3.76
N GLU A 49 -5.20 64.20 4.95
CA GLU A 49 -6.52 63.66 5.32
C GLU A 49 -6.87 62.15 5.22
N ALA A 50 -7.92 61.82 5.96
CA ALA A 50 -8.47 60.48 6.21
C ALA A 50 -9.98 60.58 6.46
N ARG A 51 -10.68 59.42 6.44
CA ARG A 51 -12.14 59.18 6.62
C ARG A 51 -12.97 59.24 5.32
N PRO A 52 -14.14 58.56 5.25
CA PRO A 52 -14.54 57.33 5.95
C PRO A 52 -15.21 56.25 5.05
N LEU A 53 -15.50 55.12 5.70
CA LEU A 53 -16.37 53.97 5.37
C LEU A 53 -17.21 53.96 4.07
N SER A 54 -17.25 52.73 3.50
CA SER A 54 -18.40 52.06 2.85
C SER A 54 -18.82 52.49 1.44
N SER A 55 -18.62 51.59 0.48
CA SER A 55 -19.74 50.81 -0.06
C SER A 55 -19.26 49.63 -0.92
N SER A 56 -20.18 48.72 -1.21
CA SER A 56 -19.99 47.48 -1.96
C SER A 56 -19.51 47.66 -3.40
N VAL A 57 -18.54 46.84 -3.81
CA VAL A 57 -18.46 46.30 -5.18
C VAL A 57 -18.35 44.78 -5.10
N ALA A 58 -19.25 44.08 -5.79
CA ALA A 58 -19.22 42.62 -5.87
C ALA A 58 -18.24 42.18 -6.97
N ALA A 59 -17.30 41.31 -6.61
CA ALA A 59 -16.47 40.57 -7.55
C ALA A 59 -16.35 39.14 -7.01
N SER A 60 -16.95 38.17 -7.72
CA SER A 60 -17.09 36.81 -7.24
C SER A 60 -15.74 36.11 -7.13
N ALA A 61 -15.32 35.77 -5.92
CA ALA A 61 -14.28 34.78 -5.68
C ALA A 61 -14.95 33.41 -5.57
N THR A 62 -14.66 32.53 -6.53
CA THR A 62 -15.25 31.20 -6.72
C THR A 62 -15.47 30.43 -5.42
N GLU A 63 -16.68 29.91 -5.23
CA GLU A 63 -16.97 28.89 -4.22
C GLU A 63 -16.05 27.70 -4.43
N TRP A 64 -15.09 27.49 -3.52
CA TRP A 64 -14.38 26.23 -3.40
C TRP A 64 -15.37 25.19 -2.87
N SER A 65 -16.16 24.64 -3.78
CA SER A 65 -16.82 23.36 -3.59
C SER A 65 -15.72 22.31 -3.50
N SER A 66 -15.21 22.10 -2.28
CA SER A 66 -14.43 20.92 -1.96
C SER A 66 -15.32 19.73 -2.25
N ALA A 67 -15.02 18.99 -3.32
CA ALA A 67 -15.57 17.66 -3.47
C ALA A 67 -15.23 16.88 -2.19
N GLU A 68 -16.23 16.21 -1.62
CA GLU A 68 -15.99 15.16 -0.64
C GLU A 68 -15.31 14.01 -1.39
N ASP A 69 -13.98 14.08 -1.45
CA ASP A 69 -13.12 13.00 -1.90
C ASP A 69 -13.18 11.91 -0.84
N THR A 70 -14.24 11.10 -0.92
CA THR A 70 -14.50 10.00 0.01
C THR A 70 -13.48 8.91 -0.24
N LEU A 71 -12.29 9.09 0.35
CA LEU A 71 -11.29 8.05 0.49
C LEU A 71 -11.98 6.77 0.97
N PRO A 72 -11.74 5.60 0.36
CA PRO A 72 -12.40 4.37 0.74
C PRO A 72 -12.03 4.03 2.19
N ASP A 73 -13.01 4.16 3.09
CA ASP A 73 -12.78 3.98 4.51
C ASP A 73 -12.72 2.48 4.82
N PHE A 74 -11.50 1.96 4.98
CA PHE A 74 -11.24 0.55 5.30
C PHE A 74 -11.68 0.14 6.71
N ASN A 75 -12.32 1.03 7.48
CA ASN A 75 -12.85 0.79 8.82
C ASN A 75 -14.36 0.41 8.79
N GLU A 76 -14.74 -0.54 7.95
CA GLU A 76 -16.08 -1.16 8.02
C GLU A 76 -16.23 -1.97 9.32
N GLU A 77 -17.22 -1.63 10.16
CA GLU A 77 -17.54 -2.45 11.34
C GLU A 77 -18.16 -3.80 10.92
N PRO A 78 -17.67 -4.94 11.44
CA PRO A 78 -18.14 -6.25 11.05
C PRO A 78 -19.54 -6.57 11.60
N GLU A 79 -20.49 -6.82 10.71
CA GLU A 79 -21.87 -7.23 11.03
C GLU A 79 -21.91 -8.53 11.87
N THR A 80 -20.94 -9.43 11.67
CA THR A 80 -20.73 -10.61 12.54
C THR A 80 -19.25 -10.78 12.85
N THR A 81 -18.93 -11.06 14.12
CA THR A 81 -17.56 -11.37 14.57
C THR A 81 -17.50 -12.70 15.33
N LEU A 82 -16.70 -13.63 14.83
CA LEU A 82 -16.28 -14.84 15.54
C LEU A 82 -15.03 -14.49 16.37
N GLY A 83 -15.23 -14.23 17.66
CA GLY A 83 -14.18 -13.77 18.58
C GLY A 83 -13.18 -14.83 19.03
N GLU A 84 -12.12 -14.36 19.69
CA GLU A 84 -11.06 -15.21 20.26
C GLU A 84 -11.60 -16.33 21.15
N GLY A 85 -11.02 -17.53 21.03
CA GLY A 85 -11.41 -18.70 21.82
C GLY A 85 -12.71 -19.39 21.37
N VAL A 86 -13.49 -18.79 20.48
CA VAL A 86 -14.59 -19.49 19.79
C VAL A 86 -14.01 -20.46 18.77
N THR A 87 -14.62 -21.65 18.64
CA THR A 87 -14.34 -22.60 17.57
C THR A 87 -15.65 -22.98 16.88
N PHE A 88 -15.78 -22.66 15.60
CA PHE A 88 -16.91 -23.08 14.77
C PHE A 88 -16.50 -24.24 13.85
N LYS A 89 -17.38 -25.21 13.65
CA LYS A 89 -17.19 -26.32 12.71
C LYS A 89 -18.44 -26.56 11.87
N GLY A 90 -18.33 -26.49 10.55
CA GLY A 90 -19.45 -26.71 9.63
C GLY A 90 -19.41 -25.78 8.41
N GLU A 91 -20.59 -25.55 7.83
CA GLU A 91 -20.80 -24.61 6.73
C GLU A 91 -21.28 -23.26 7.27
N LEU A 92 -20.80 -22.15 6.72
CA LEU A 92 -21.20 -20.80 7.12
C LEU A 92 -21.43 -19.90 5.89
N ALA A 93 -22.57 -19.21 5.88
CA ALA A 93 -22.93 -18.21 4.90
C ALA A 93 -23.40 -16.92 5.59
N PHE A 94 -23.15 -15.78 4.95
CA PHE A 94 -23.49 -14.43 5.42
C PHE A 94 -23.64 -13.49 4.20
N GLU A 95 -24.22 -12.31 4.39
CA GLU A 95 -24.51 -11.37 3.30
C GLU A 95 -23.52 -10.20 3.22
N ARG A 96 -23.12 -9.59 4.35
CA ARG A 96 -22.25 -8.40 4.37
C ARG A 96 -20.79 -8.71 4.71
N LEU A 97 -20.44 -8.65 6.00
CA LEU A 97 -19.04 -8.69 6.45
C LEU A 97 -18.88 -9.55 7.70
N LEU A 98 -18.03 -10.57 7.60
CA LEU A 98 -17.68 -11.50 8.68
C LEU A 98 -16.23 -11.30 9.12
N ARG A 99 -16.01 -11.06 10.42
CA ARG A 99 -14.68 -11.07 11.04
C ARG A 99 -14.42 -12.38 11.80
N ILE A 100 -13.22 -12.94 11.69
CA ILE A 100 -12.79 -14.15 12.40
C ILE A 100 -11.45 -13.90 13.12
N ASP A 101 -11.48 -13.87 14.46
CA ASP A 101 -10.31 -13.88 15.36
C ASP A 101 -10.23 -15.16 16.22
N GLY A 102 -11.12 -16.12 15.99
CA GLY A 102 -11.09 -17.46 16.58
C GLY A 102 -10.76 -18.56 15.55
N THR A 103 -11.19 -19.79 15.85
CA THR A 103 -10.97 -20.96 14.97
C THR A 103 -12.21 -21.26 14.12
N PHE A 104 -12.02 -21.51 12.84
CA PHE A 104 -13.06 -21.97 11.92
C PHE A 104 -12.60 -23.21 11.16
N GLU A 105 -13.41 -24.26 11.08
CA GLU A 105 -13.15 -25.45 10.26
C GLU A 105 -14.37 -25.82 9.40
N GLY A 106 -14.20 -25.99 8.09
CA GLY A 106 -15.27 -26.46 7.20
C GLY A 106 -15.36 -25.74 5.86
N ILE A 107 -16.49 -25.09 5.58
CA ILE A 107 -16.78 -24.46 4.28
C ILE A 107 -17.40 -23.08 4.52
N LEU A 108 -16.98 -22.07 3.73
CA LEU A 108 -17.50 -20.71 3.83
C LEU A 108 -17.89 -20.20 2.44
N ILE A 109 -19.17 -19.82 2.27
CA ILE A 109 -19.75 -19.40 0.99
C ILE A 109 -20.54 -18.10 1.21
N SER A 110 -20.19 -17.03 0.49
CA SER A 110 -20.84 -15.72 0.59
C SER A 110 -20.72 -14.95 -0.73
N ASN A 111 -21.43 -13.83 -0.86
CA ASN A 111 -21.14 -12.78 -1.86
C ASN A 111 -20.59 -11.50 -1.20
N GLY A 112 -20.31 -11.56 0.10
CA GLY A 112 -19.74 -10.48 0.89
C GLY A 112 -18.24 -10.63 1.11
N LYS A 113 -17.78 -10.09 2.25
CA LYS A 113 -16.38 -9.84 2.58
C LYS A 113 -15.97 -10.54 3.87
N ILE A 114 -14.79 -11.18 3.89
CA ILE A 114 -14.21 -11.73 5.13
C ILE A 114 -13.04 -10.88 5.63
N ILE A 115 -12.88 -10.80 6.94
CA ILE A 115 -11.66 -10.36 7.61
C ILE A 115 -11.18 -11.48 8.54
N VAL A 116 -10.13 -12.19 8.16
CA VAL A 116 -9.43 -13.12 9.05
C VAL A 116 -8.41 -12.31 9.84
N GLY A 117 -8.74 -11.95 11.08
CA GLY A 117 -7.89 -11.14 11.95
C GLY A 117 -6.59 -11.86 12.36
N PRO A 118 -5.64 -11.16 13.00
CA PRO A 118 -4.30 -11.69 13.27
C PRO A 118 -4.27 -12.88 14.24
N LYS A 119 -5.38 -13.16 14.94
CA LYS A 119 -5.55 -14.36 15.78
C LYS A 119 -6.42 -15.44 15.13
N GLY A 120 -7.04 -15.14 13.99
CA GLY A 120 -7.88 -16.05 13.23
C GLY A 120 -7.12 -17.24 12.68
N SER A 121 -7.72 -18.43 12.82
CA SER A 121 -7.20 -19.69 12.30
C SER A 121 -8.31 -20.40 11.52
N VAL A 122 -8.29 -20.26 10.20
CA VAL A 122 -9.32 -20.78 9.29
C VAL A 122 -8.79 -22.02 8.58
N LYS A 123 -9.53 -23.12 8.63
CA LYS A 123 -9.25 -24.37 7.90
C LYS A 123 -10.46 -24.74 7.04
N ALA A 124 -10.57 -24.11 5.88
CA ALA A 124 -11.77 -24.19 5.07
C ALA A 124 -11.48 -23.95 3.58
N ASP A 125 -12.36 -24.49 2.75
CA ASP A 125 -12.56 -23.99 1.39
C ASP A 125 -13.45 -22.74 1.46
N ILE A 126 -12.98 -21.65 0.84
CA ILE A 126 -13.55 -20.30 0.98
C ILE A 126 -13.99 -19.80 -0.40
N GLN A 127 -15.24 -19.35 -0.53
CA GLN A 127 -15.83 -18.78 -1.74
C GLN A 127 -16.57 -17.48 -1.41
N MET A 128 -16.09 -16.33 -1.91
CA MET A 128 -16.60 -15.00 -1.54
C MET A 128 -16.17 -13.89 -2.50
N HIS A 129 -16.64 -12.65 -2.30
CA HIS A 129 -16.32 -11.53 -3.18
C HIS A 129 -15.02 -10.80 -2.81
N GLU A 130 -14.74 -10.60 -1.52
CA GLU A 130 -13.51 -9.95 -1.03
C GLU A 130 -12.88 -10.69 0.16
N ALA A 131 -11.54 -10.68 0.22
CA ALA A 131 -10.76 -11.18 1.35
C ALA A 131 -9.85 -10.11 1.96
N ILE A 132 -9.82 -10.02 3.28
CA ILE A 132 -8.69 -9.47 4.03
C ILE A 132 -8.18 -10.57 4.98
N ILE A 133 -6.90 -10.89 4.92
CA ILE A 133 -6.28 -11.96 5.70
C ILE A 133 -5.04 -11.41 6.42
N GLU A 134 -5.13 -11.36 7.75
CA GLU A 134 -4.07 -10.98 8.69
C GLU A 134 -3.55 -12.20 9.49
N GLY A 135 -4.36 -13.26 9.60
CA GLY A 135 -4.08 -14.48 10.37
C GLY A 135 -3.62 -15.70 9.55
N VAL A 136 -4.05 -16.90 9.96
CA VAL A 136 -3.64 -18.17 9.35
C VAL A 136 -4.82 -18.81 8.59
N VAL A 137 -4.57 -19.22 7.33
CA VAL A 137 -5.54 -19.93 6.49
C VAL A 137 -4.92 -21.21 5.92
N GLU A 138 -5.60 -22.35 6.09
CA GLU A 138 -5.24 -23.65 5.51
C GLU A 138 -6.42 -24.22 4.70
N GLY A 139 -6.36 -24.09 3.37
CA GLY A 139 -7.45 -24.45 2.46
C GLY A 139 -7.43 -23.61 1.18
N ASN A 140 -8.38 -23.85 0.27
CA ASN A 140 -8.43 -23.16 -1.01
C ASN A 140 -9.26 -21.87 -0.90
N ILE A 141 -8.81 -20.82 -1.58
CA ILE A 141 -9.37 -19.46 -1.50
C ILE A 141 -9.79 -19.04 -2.90
N THR A 142 -11.09 -19.11 -3.20
CA THR A 142 -11.68 -18.63 -4.45
C THR A 142 -12.39 -17.31 -4.20
N VAL A 143 -11.93 -16.24 -4.85
CA VAL A 143 -12.44 -14.89 -4.64
C VAL A 143 -12.72 -14.20 -5.97
N ASP A 144 -13.95 -13.72 -6.17
CA ASP A 144 -14.33 -13.10 -7.44
C ASP A 144 -13.71 -11.72 -7.64
N GLY A 145 -13.51 -10.96 -6.55
CA GLY A 145 -12.89 -9.64 -6.54
C GLY A 145 -11.44 -9.68 -6.04
N ARG A 146 -11.20 -8.98 -4.93
CA ARG A 146 -9.86 -8.71 -4.38
C ARG A 146 -9.53 -9.59 -3.17
N VAL A 147 -8.29 -10.08 -3.13
CA VAL A 147 -7.64 -10.66 -1.95
C VAL A 147 -6.57 -9.70 -1.44
N GLU A 148 -6.63 -9.31 -0.17
CA GLU A 148 -5.57 -8.57 0.52
C GLU A 148 -4.95 -9.43 1.63
N LEU A 149 -3.66 -9.74 1.48
CA LEU A 149 -2.88 -10.44 2.49
C LEU A 149 -2.04 -9.41 3.25
N ARG A 150 -2.34 -9.20 4.53
CA ARG A 150 -1.78 -8.11 5.35
C ARG A 150 -0.92 -8.64 6.51
N GLY A 151 0.04 -7.84 6.96
CA GLY A 151 0.88 -8.14 8.13
C GLY A 151 1.66 -9.46 8.04
N GLU A 152 1.53 -10.35 9.04
CA GLU A 152 2.25 -11.63 9.14
C GLU A 152 1.46 -12.85 8.61
N ALA A 153 0.43 -12.63 7.80
CA ALA A 153 -0.49 -13.67 7.34
C ALA A 153 0.21 -14.93 6.78
N VAL A 154 -0.35 -16.11 7.08
CA VAL A 154 0.19 -17.41 6.66
C VAL A 154 -0.88 -18.22 5.92
N ILE A 155 -0.66 -18.46 4.61
CA ILE A 155 -1.62 -19.12 3.73
C ILE A 155 -1.02 -20.44 3.25
N LYS A 156 -1.77 -21.54 3.37
CA LYS A 156 -1.40 -22.88 2.88
C LYS A 156 -2.55 -23.45 2.05
N GLY A 157 -2.37 -23.51 0.74
CA GLY A 157 -3.44 -23.83 -0.21
C GLY A 157 -3.47 -22.83 -1.36
N ASP A 158 -4.35 -23.10 -2.32
CA ASP A 158 -4.34 -22.40 -3.60
C ASP A 158 -5.27 -21.18 -3.59
N ILE A 159 -4.82 -20.06 -4.17
CA ILE A 159 -5.59 -18.81 -4.27
C ILE A 159 -5.99 -18.56 -5.73
N GLN A 160 -7.28 -18.38 -5.98
CA GLN A 160 -7.81 -17.82 -7.22
C GLN A 160 -8.47 -16.47 -6.92
N ALA A 161 -8.04 -15.41 -7.60
CA ALA A 161 -8.55 -14.04 -7.40
C ALA A 161 -8.63 -13.25 -8.71
N SER A 162 -9.39 -12.15 -8.74
CA SER A 162 -9.26 -11.14 -9.81
C SER A 162 -8.12 -10.16 -9.52
N GLU A 163 -7.95 -9.76 -8.26
CA GLU A 163 -6.84 -8.91 -7.80
C GLU A 163 -6.22 -9.46 -6.51
N LEU A 164 -4.90 -9.31 -6.35
CA LEU A 164 -4.16 -9.75 -5.16
C LEU A 164 -3.19 -8.66 -4.68
N CYS A 165 -3.37 -8.20 -3.46
CA CYS A 165 -2.42 -7.32 -2.74
C CYS A 165 -1.73 -8.12 -1.63
N VAL A 166 -0.42 -7.90 -1.42
CA VAL A 166 0.39 -8.66 -0.46
C VAL A 166 1.37 -7.74 0.27
N ASP A 167 1.27 -7.70 1.60
CA ASP A 167 2.19 -6.97 2.48
C ASP A 167 3.56 -7.66 2.62
N ALA A 168 4.57 -6.87 3.01
CA ALA A 168 5.89 -7.38 3.35
C ALA A 168 5.86 -8.15 4.68
N GLY A 169 6.01 -9.48 4.62
CA GLY A 169 6.05 -10.37 5.79
C GLY A 169 5.14 -11.61 5.66
N VAL A 170 4.16 -11.54 4.76
CA VAL A 170 3.23 -12.62 4.42
C VAL A 170 3.96 -13.87 3.92
N LYS A 171 3.47 -15.05 4.30
CA LYS A 171 4.03 -16.36 3.96
C LYS A 171 2.98 -17.20 3.23
N LEU A 172 3.08 -17.30 1.91
CA LEU A 172 2.18 -18.08 1.05
C LEU A 172 2.83 -19.40 0.61
N LEU A 173 2.09 -20.51 0.69
CA LEU A 173 2.49 -21.83 0.23
C LEU A 173 1.34 -22.51 -0.54
N GLY A 174 1.37 -22.40 -1.86
CA GLY A 174 0.37 -22.95 -2.77
C GLY A 174 0.54 -22.38 -4.18
N TYR A 175 -0.42 -22.64 -5.06
CA TYR A 175 -0.55 -21.99 -6.36
C TYR A 175 -1.36 -20.69 -6.24
N VAL A 176 -1.08 -19.75 -7.14
CA VAL A 176 -1.82 -18.48 -7.25
C VAL A 176 -2.23 -18.28 -8.70
N ALA A 177 -3.53 -18.09 -8.94
CA ALA A 177 -4.13 -17.82 -10.24
C ALA A 177 -4.87 -16.48 -10.19
N ILE A 178 -4.35 -15.49 -10.94
CA ILE A 178 -4.98 -14.16 -11.05
C ILE A 178 -5.67 -14.06 -12.40
N SER A 179 -7.00 -13.97 -12.38
CA SER A 179 -7.86 -14.01 -13.57
C SER A 179 -8.36 -12.63 -14.03
N GLY A 180 -8.06 -11.56 -13.28
CA GLY A 180 -8.54 -10.19 -13.51
C GLY A 180 -7.91 -9.47 -14.70
N ILE A 181 -7.66 -10.16 -15.82
CA ILE A 181 -7.29 -9.52 -17.08
C ILE A 181 -8.51 -8.86 -17.72
N THR A 182 -8.86 -7.66 -17.23
CA THR A 182 -9.89 -6.80 -17.84
C THR A 182 -9.52 -6.51 -19.29
N GLN A 183 -10.11 -7.28 -20.20
CA GLN A 183 -9.90 -7.13 -21.64
C GLN A 183 -10.72 -5.92 -22.11
N ASP A 184 -10.07 -4.75 -22.10
CA ASP A 184 -10.60 -3.49 -22.60
C ASP A 184 -11.12 -3.66 -24.05
N GLN A 185 -12.44 -3.51 -24.23
CA GLN A 185 -13.09 -3.58 -25.54
C GLN A 185 -13.56 -2.17 -25.94
N GLY A 186 -12.77 -1.52 -26.79
CA GLY A 186 -13.07 -0.23 -27.41
C GLY A 186 -13.82 -0.32 -28.74
#